data_AF-A0A957N5U1-F1
#
_entry.id   AF-A0A957N5U1-F1
#
_cell.length_a   1.000
_cell.length_b   1.000
_cell.length_c   1.000
_cell.angle_alpha   90.00
_cell.angle_beta   90.00
_cell.angle_gamma   90.00
#
_symmetry.space_group_name_H-M   'P 1'
#
loop_
_entity.id
_entity.type
_entity.pdbx_description
1 polymer ?
#
loop_
_entity_poly.entity_id
_entity_poly.type
_entity_poly.pdbx_seq_one_letter_code
_entity_poly.pdbx_strand_id
1 'polypeptide(L)'
;MLRRMQTDIRAVFDRDPAVRSVPEVLFCYPGLHALWFYRLSHWLWTHRFFFLGRWTSHLGRWLTGIEIHPGATIGPGLFIDHGMGVVIGETAE
;
A
#
# COMPACT_ATOMS: atom_id res chain seq x y z
N MET A 1 -10.64 3.08 7.26
CA MET A 1 -9.99 2.38 6.13
C MET A 1 -10.50 2.89 4.77
N LEU A 2 -11.80 2.80 4.47
CA LEU A 2 -12.37 3.20 3.17
C LEU A 2 -12.02 4.63 2.72
N ARG A 3 -12.10 5.63 3.61
CA ARG A 3 -11.70 7.00 3.28
C ARG A 3 -10.23 7.11 2.85
N ARG A 4 -9.34 6.33 3.48
CA ARG A 4 -7.91 6.31 3.11
C ARG A 4 -7.72 5.70 1.72
N MET A 5 -8.40 4.59 1.41
CA MET A 5 -8.36 3.97 0.08
C MET A 5 -8.85 4.92 -1.02
N GLN A 6 -9.90 5.72 -0.75
CA GLN A 6 -10.36 6.74 -1.70
C GLN A 6 -9.29 7.84 -1.91
N THR A 7 -8.61 8.27 -0.86
CA THR A 7 -7.50 9.23 -0.97
C THR A 7 -6.34 8.64 -1.77
N ASP A 8 -6.03 7.35 -1.61
CA ASP A 8 -4.95 6.70 -2.35
C ASP A 8 -5.23 6.65 -3.85
N ILE A 9 -6.46 6.28 -4.24
CA ILE A 9 -6.88 6.30 -5.64
C ILE A 9 -6.73 7.71 -6.21
N ARG A 10 -7.22 8.73 -5.50
CA ARG A 10 -7.08 10.14 -5.94
C ARG A 10 -5.63 10.55 -6.09
N ALA A 11 -4.76 10.16 -5.15
CA ALA A 11 -3.34 10.47 -5.21
C ALA A 11 -2.65 9.90 -6.46
N VAL A 12 -3.10 8.74 -6.96
CA VAL A 12 -2.64 8.18 -8.24
C VAL A 12 -3.08 9.08 -9.41
N PHE A 13 -4.37 9.40 -9.50
CA PHE A 13 -4.91 10.27 -10.55
C PHE A 13 -4.29 11.67 -10.58
N ASP A 14 -4.02 12.24 -9.40
CA ASP A 14 -3.51 13.60 -9.28
C ASP A 14 -2.02 13.70 -9.65
N ARG A 15 -1.27 12.59 -9.60
CA ARG A 15 0.20 12.61 -9.69
C ARG A 15 0.75 11.85 -10.89
N ASP A 16 0.02 10.88 -11.43
CA ASP A 16 0.50 10.10 -12.56
C ASP A 16 -0.22 10.49 -13.87
N PRO A 17 0.48 11.19 -14.79
CA PRO A 17 -0.10 11.57 -16.07
C PRO A 17 -0.34 10.39 -17.01
N ALA A 18 0.18 9.19 -16.71
CA ALA A 18 -0.04 7.99 -17.52
C ALA A 18 -1.41 7.35 -17.28
N VAL A 19 -2.09 7.70 -16.18
CA VAL A 19 -3.40 7.16 -15.82
C VAL A 19 -4.45 7.54 -16.86
N ARG A 20 -5.14 6.54 -17.42
CA ARG A 20 -6.21 6.76 -18.41
C ARG A 20 -7.60 6.45 -17.88
N SER A 21 -7.71 5.61 -16.85
CA SER A 21 -9.01 5.19 -16.33
C SER A 21 -8.98 4.62 -14.90
N VAL A 22 -10.15 4.60 -14.23
CA VAL A 22 -10.30 3.99 -12.90
C VAL A 22 -10.02 2.48 -12.88
N PRO A 23 -10.52 1.67 -13.84
CA PRO A 23 -10.19 0.25 -13.88
C PRO A 23 -8.67 -0.01 -13.99
N GLU A 24 -7.96 0.78 -14.80
CA GLU A 24 -6.50 0.68 -14.92
C GLU A 24 -5.82 0.90 -13.57
N VAL A 25 -6.20 1.95 -12.84
CA VAL A 25 -5.68 2.20 -11.48
C VAL A 25 -6.01 1.05 -10.52
N LEU A 26 -7.23 0.55 -10.56
CA LEU A 26 -7.68 -0.51 -9.64
C LEU A 26 -7.01 -1.86 -9.90
N PHE A 27 -6.68 -2.19 -11.15
CA PHE A 27 -6.19 -3.53 -11.52
C PHE A 27 -4.71 -3.57 -11.89
N CYS A 28 -4.09 -2.45 -12.25
CA CYS A 28 -2.74 -2.42 -12.83
C CYS A 28 -1.72 -1.59 -12.05
N TYR A 29 -2.08 -0.98 -10.92
CA TYR A 29 -1.15 -0.17 -10.11
C TYR A 29 -0.62 -0.95 -8.89
N PRO A 30 0.58 -1.56 -8.98
CA PRO A 30 1.14 -2.35 -7.87
C PRO A 30 1.42 -1.49 -6.63
N GLY A 31 1.76 -0.21 -6.80
CA GLY A 31 1.93 0.73 -5.70
C GLY A 31 0.65 0.95 -4.88
N LEU A 32 -0.49 1.06 -5.55
CA LEU A 32 -1.79 1.16 -4.89
C LEU A 32 -2.13 -0.14 -4.15
N HIS A 33 -1.90 -1.30 -4.79
CA HIS A 33 -2.14 -2.60 -4.18
C HIS A 33 -1.29 -2.81 -2.94
N ALA A 34 0.01 -2.47 -3.00
CA ALA A 34 0.92 -2.58 -1.86
C ALA A 34 0.45 -1.72 -0.69
N LEU A 35 -0.01 -0.50 -0.95
CA LEU A 35 -0.55 0.39 0.07
C LEU A 35 -1.82 -0.18 0.72
N TRP A 36 -2.68 -0.86 -0.04
CA TRP A 36 -3.87 -1.51 0.51
C TRP A 36 -3.54 -2.74 1.35
N PHE A 37 -2.60 -3.59 0.90
CA PHE A 37 -2.05 -4.68 1.72
C PHE A 37 -1.44 -4.14 3.01
N TYR A 38 -0.68 -3.04 2.94
CA TYR A 38 -0.17 -2.36 4.13
C TYR A 38 -1.30 -1.89 5.04
N ARG A 39 -2.36 -1.24 4.52
CA ARG A 39 -3.46 -0.76 5.36
C ARG A 39 -4.16 -1.88 6.12
N LEU A 40 -4.33 -3.04 5.49
CA LEU A 40 -4.87 -4.23 6.15
C LEU A 40 -3.86 -4.82 7.15
N SER A 41 -2.59 -4.96 6.77
CA SER A 41 -1.55 -5.54 7.62
C SER A 41 -1.24 -4.68 8.85
N HIS A 42 -1.21 -3.36 8.71
CA HIS A 42 -1.07 -2.39 9.78
C HIS A 42 -2.27 -2.42 10.74
N TRP A 43 -3.49 -2.56 10.20
CA TRP A 43 -4.66 -2.76 11.04
C TRP A 43 -4.55 -4.05 11.87
N LEU A 44 -4.19 -5.18 11.25
CA LEU A 44 -3.96 -6.44 11.97
C LEU A 44 -2.88 -6.30 13.04
N TRP A 45 -1.76 -5.65 12.71
CA TRP A 45 -0.61 -5.46 13.59
C TRP A 45 -0.94 -4.60 14.81
N THR A 46 -1.61 -3.47 14.61
CA THR A 46 -2.04 -2.58 15.70
C THR A 46 -3.10 -3.22 16.60
N HIS A 47 -3.83 -4.22 16.11
CA HIS A 47 -4.78 -5.03 16.89
C HIS A 47 -4.14 -6.31 17.47
N ARG A 48 -2.80 -6.37 17.53
CA ARG A 48 -2.01 -7.46 18.11
C ARG A 48 -2.11 -8.81 17.38
N PHE A 49 -2.68 -8.84 16.18
CA PHE A 49 -2.63 -10.01 15.28
C PHE A 49 -1.31 -10.03 14.49
N PHE A 50 -0.17 -10.09 15.19
CA PHE A 50 1.15 -9.87 14.60
C PHE A 50 1.51 -10.83 13.47
N PHE A 51 1.21 -12.12 13.64
CA PHE A 51 1.45 -13.13 12.60
C PHE A 51 0.65 -12.81 11.33
N LEU A 52 -0.65 -12.51 11.46
CA LEU A 52 -1.48 -12.16 10.32
C LEU A 52 -1.02 -10.85 9.67
N GLY A 53 -0.66 -9.84 10.47
CA GLY A 53 -0.09 -8.60 9.95
C GLY A 53 1.17 -8.85 9.12
N ARG A 54 2.12 -9.65 9.62
CA ARG A 54 3.32 -10.00 8.86
C ARG A 54 3.03 -10.84 7.63
N TRP A 55 2.16 -11.84 7.75
CA TRP A 55 1.76 -12.68 6.62
C TRP A 55 1.12 -11.85 5.51
N THR A 56 0.19 -10.95 5.84
CA THR A 56 -0.45 -10.04 4.87
C THR A 56 0.54 -9.07 4.24
N SER A 57 1.51 -8.56 5.01
CA SER A 57 2.60 -7.72 4.49
C SER A 57 3.47 -8.48 3.48
N HIS A 58 3.84 -9.73 3.77
CA HIS A 58 4.60 -10.57 2.85
C HIS A 58 3.79 -10.98 1.61
N LEU A 59 2.48 -11.21 1.75
CA LEU A 59 1.58 -11.43 0.62
C LEU A 59 1.57 -10.21 -0.32
N GLY A 60 1.48 -9.00 0.24
CA GLY A 60 1.60 -7.75 -0.52
C GLY A 60 2.94 -7.65 -1.26
N ARG A 61 4.06 -7.93 -0.57
CA ARG A 61 5.40 -7.97 -1.18
C ARG A 61 5.47 -8.97 -2.34
N TRP A 62 4.94 -10.17 -2.17
CA TRP A 62 5.00 -11.20 -3.21
C TRP A 62 4.23 -10.80 -4.47
N LEU A 63 3.06 -10.17 -4.32
CA LEU A 63 2.21 -9.78 -5.44
C LEU A 63 2.66 -8.49 -6.14
N THR A 64 3.38 -7.61 -5.45
CA THR A 64 3.69 -6.25 -5.95
C THR A 64 5.17 -5.94 -6.09
N GLY A 65 6.05 -6.72 -5.45
CA GLY A 65 7.48 -6.42 -5.35
C GLY A 65 7.82 -5.28 -4.37
N ILE A 66 6.85 -4.77 -3.62
CA ILE A 66 7.00 -3.67 -2.65
C ILE A 66 6.86 -4.24 -1.23
N GLU A 67 7.90 -4.07 -0.41
CA GLU A 67 7.85 -4.46 1.00
C GLU A 67 7.48 -3.28 1.88
N ILE A 68 6.39 -3.40 2.64
CA ILE A 68 5.99 -2.41 3.64
C ILE A 68 5.77 -3.13 4.96
N HIS A 69 6.58 -2.81 5.97
CA HIS A 69 6.41 -3.35 7.31
C HIS A 69 5.06 -2.91 7.90
N PRO A 70 4.28 -3.80 8.53
CA PRO A 70 2.99 -3.42 9.11
C PRO A 70 3.12 -2.45 10.30
N GLY A 71 4.29 -2.37 10.93
CA GLY A 71 4.60 -1.41 11.99
C GLY A 71 4.91 0.01 11.51
N ALA A 72 5.17 0.21 10.21
CA ALA A 72 5.43 1.54 9.66
C ALA A 72 4.22 2.48 9.86
N THR A 73 4.48 3.76 10.03
CA THR A 73 3.46 4.81 10.06
C THR A 73 3.42 5.49 8.71
N ILE A 74 2.29 5.38 8.00
CA ILE A 74 2.12 6.01 6.68
C ILE A 74 0.87 6.88 6.68
N GLY A 75 1.07 8.15 6.38
CA GLY A 75 0.01 9.15 6.22
C GLY A 75 -0.91 8.92 5.01
N PRO A 76 -1.90 9.80 4.81
CA PRO A 76 -2.73 9.81 3.61
C PRO A 76 -1.94 10.32 2.40
N GLY A 77 -2.25 9.80 1.20
CA GLY A 77 -1.70 10.34 -0.06
C GLY A 77 -0.25 9.95 -0.35
N LEU A 78 0.25 8.88 0.27
CA LEU A 78 1.46 8.22 -0.23
C LEU A 78 1.17 7.68 -1.64
N PHE A 79 2.07 7.97 -2.58
CA PHE A 79 2.02 7.45 -3.94
C PHE A 79 3.34 6.72 -4.21
N ILE A 80 3.25 5.47 -4.65
CA ILE A 80 4.39 4.64 -5.04
C ILE A 80 4.24 4.38 -6.54
N ASP A 81 5.09 5.01 -7.34
CA ASP A 81 5.09 4.83 -8.79
C ASP A 81 6.05 3.71 -9.19
N HIS A 82 5.60 2.80 -10.06
CA HIS A 82 6.24 1.52 -10.43
C HIS A 82 6.53 0.55 -9.26
N GLY A 83 7.33 0.97 -8.28
CA GLY A 83 7.46 0.39 -6.94
C GLY A 83 8.32 -0.86 -6.77
N MET A 84 8.71 -1.57 -7.83
CA MET A 84 9.54 -2.78 -7.71
C MET A 84 10.81 -2.52 -6.88
N GLY A 85 11.03 -3.30 -5.82
CA GLY A 85 12.22 -3.21 -4.96
C GLY A 85 12.16 -2.15 -3.86
N VAL A 86 11.05 -1.41 -3.74
CA VAL A 86 10.83 -0.49 -2.61
C VAL A 86 10.70 -1.27 -1.30
N VAL A 87 11.37 -0.80 -0.25
CA VAL A 87 11.32 -1.36 1.10
C VAL A 87 11.08 -0.25 2.12
N ILE A 88 10.00 -0.36 2.90
CA ILE A 88 9.66 0.55 4.00
C ILE A 88 9.72 -0.24 5.32
N GLY A 89 10.69 0.14 6.17
CA GLY A 89 10.99 -0.55 7.43
C GLY A 89 9.98 -0.28 8.55
N GLU A 90 10.13 -1.03 9.66
CA GLU A 90 9.20 -1.00 10.79
C GLU A 90 9.05 0.38 11.44
N THR A 91 10.13 1.14 11.53
CA THR A 91 10.17 2.42 12.24
C THR A 91 10.05 3.63 11.31
N ALA A 92 9.63 3.43 10.06
CA ALA A 92 9.39 4.53 9.13
C ALA A 92 8.11 5.31 9.52
N GLU A 93 8.12 6.63 9.33
CA GLU A 93 7.02 7.56 9.68
C GLU A 93 6.74 8.62 8.59
#